data_AF-A0A7R7VZZ7-F1
#
_entry.id   AF-A0A7R7VZZ7-F1
#
_cell.length_a   1.000
_cell.length_b   1.000
_cell.length_c   1.000
_cell.angle_alpha   90.00
_cell.angle_beta   90.00
_cell.angle_gamma   90.00
#
_symmetry.space_group_name_H-M   'P 1'
#
loop_
_entity.id
_entity.type
_entity.pdbx_description
1 polymer ?
#
loop_
_entity_poly.entity_id
_entity_poly.type
_entity_poly.pdbx_seq_one_letter_code
_entity_poly.pdbx_strand_id
1 'polypeptide(L)' 'MKVTLTLKRPRSAEDIAYLHESLKAIHPEVTETSREGLKICFAAPTMDTEAFVDLFLSWLHSSSPDVIMEGYALVSDI' A
#
# COMPACT_ATOMS: atom_id res chain seq x y z
N MET A 1 -12.15 3.52 -3.43
CA MET A 1 -11.27 2.33 -3.41
C MET A 1 -10.69 2.11 -2.02
N LYS A 2 -10.60 0.86 -1.59
CA LYS A 2 -9.87 0.42 -0.39
C LYS A 2 -8.75 -0.53 -0.80
N VAL A 3 -7.56 -0.33 -0.25
CA VAL A 3 -6.42 -1.23 -0.42
C VAL A 3 -5.95 -1.75 0.93
N THR A 4 -5.62 -3.04 0.99
CA THR A 4 -5.01 -3.68 2.16
C THR A 4 -3.64 -4.20 1.75
N LEU A 5 -2.59 -3.73 2.41
CA LEU A 5 -1.23 -4.18 2.23
C LEU A 5 -0.88 -5.17 3.33
N THR A 6 -0.31 -6.31 2.94
CA THR A 6 0.23 -7.31 3.87
C THR A 6 1.75 -7.22 3.84
N LEU A 7 2.35 -6.92 4.98
CA LEU A 7 3.79 -6.80 5.16
C LEU A 7 4.41 -8.17 5.45
N LYS A 8 5.64 -8.43 4.96
CA LYS A 8 6.37 -9.67 5.25
C LYS A 8 6.75 -9.82 6.73
N ARG A 9 6.96 -8.70 7.41
CA ARG A 9 7.43 -8.61 8.80
C ARG A 9 7.04 -7.25 9.39
N PRO A 10 7.06 -7.08 10.72
CA PRO A 10 6.85 -5.77 11.32
C PRO A 10 7.88 -4.77 10.76
N ARG A 11 7.42 -3.56 10.47
CA ARG A 11 8.23 -2.49 9.88
C ARG A 11 8.33 -1.30 10.82
N SER A 12 9.37 -0.49 10.64
CA SER A 12 9.57 0.73 11.41
C SER A 12 8.49 1.76 11.09
N ALA A 13 8.32 2.77 11.96
CA ALA A 13 7.43 3.89 11.67
C ALA A 13 7.86 4.66 10.41
N GLU A 14 9.16 4.75 10.14
CA GLU A 14 9.73 5.39 8.96
C GLU A 14 9.38 4.65 7.67
N ASP A 15 9.50 3.32 7.67
CA ASP A 15 9.12 2.48 6.51
C ASP A 15 7.63 2.65 6.19
N ILE A 16 6.79 2.74 7.23
CA ILE A 16 5.35 2.94 7.05
C ILE A 16 5.03 4.37 6.58
N ALA A 17 5.76 5.38 7.07
CA ALA A 17 5.63 6.74 6.58
C ALA A 17 6.03 6.84 5.10
N TYR A 18 7.14 6.20 4.71
CA TYR A 18 7.57 6.13 3.31
C TYR A 18 6.51 5.47 2.42
N LEU A 19 5.88 4.40 2.90
CA LEU A 19 4.79 3.74 2.20
C LEU A 19 3.58 4.67 2.02
N HIS A 20 3.18 5.38 3.07
CA HIS A 20 2.06 6.32 3.00
C HIS A 20 2.36 7.49 2.04
N GLU A 21 3.56 8.06 2.10
CA GLU A 21 3.98 9.15 1.20
C GLU A 21 4.06 8.68 -0.26
N SER A 22 4.52 7.46 -0.50
CA SER A 22 4.52 6.87 -1.85
C SER A 22 3.10 6.71 -2.42
N LEU A 23 2.13 6.36 -1.58
CA LEU A 23 0.72 6.29 -1.99
C LEU A 23 0.13 7.68 -2.24
N LYS A 24 0.47 8.67 -1.41
CA LYS A 24 0.04 10.06 -1.62
C LYS A 24 0.60 10.67 -2.89
N ALA A 25 1.78 10.24 -3.33
CA ALA A 25 2.36 10.67 -4.60
C ALA A 25 1.49 10.26 -5.80
N ILE A 26 0.73 9.16 -5.70
CA ILE A 26 -0.25 8.75 -6.71
C ILE A 26 -1.57 9.48 -6.48
N HIS A 27 -2.09 9.45 -5.26
CA HIS A 27 -3.36 10.09 -4.92
C HIS A 27 -3.27 10.81 -3.55
N PRO A 28 -3.24 12.15 -3.53
CA PRO A 28 -3.02 12.92 -2.30
C PRO A 28 -4.02 12.65 -1.17
N GLU A 29 -5.25 12.27 -1.53
CA GLU A 29 -6.32 12.00 -0.56
C GLU A 29 -6.28 10.56 0.03
N VAL A 30 -5.21 9.80 -0.23
CA VAL A 30 -5.02 8.48 0.40
C VAL A 30 -4.88 8.63 1.91
N THR A 31 -5.72 7.91 2.65
CA THR A 31 -5.75 7.90 4.11
C THR A 31 -5.61 6.49 4.65
N GLU A 32 -4.75 6.31 5.66
CA GLU A 32 -4.69 5.06 6.43
C GLU A 32 -5.98 4.93 7.26
N THR A 33 -6.69 3.82 7.12
CA THR A 33 -7.96 3.57 7.84
C THR A 33 -7.78 2.65 9.03
N SER A 34 -6.84 1.71 8.96
CA SER A 34 -6.58 0.75 10.04
C SER A 34 -5.21 0.11 9.89
N ARG A 35 -4.63 -0.28 11.02
CA ARG A 35 -3.37 -1.03 11.10
C ARG A 35 -3.50 -2.13 12.15
N GLU A 36 -3.30 -3.37 11.74
CA GLU A 36 -3.42 -4.53 12.62
C GLU A 36 -2.35 -5.57 12.26
N GLY A 37 -1.41 -5.81 13.19
CA GLY A 37 -0.30 -6.72 12.96
C GLY A 37 0.52 -6.35 11.73
N LEU A 38 0.46 -7.21 10.70
CA LEU A 38 1.16 -7.03 9.43
C LEU A 38 0.27 -6.44 8.33
N LYS A 39 -0.97 -6.07 8.64
CA LYS A 39 -1.93 -5.55 7.66
C LYS A 39 -2.14 -4.06 7.86
N ILE A 40 -2.04 -3.30 6.78
CA ILE A 40 -2.34 -1.87 6.75
C ILE A 40 -3.41 -1.63 5.69
N CYS A 41 -4.48 -0.95 6.07
CA CYS A 41 -5.56 -0.58 5.16
C CYS A 41 -5.48 0.91 4.83
N PHE A 42 -5.65 1.23 3.55
CA PHE A 42 -5.77 2.59 3.07
C PHE A 42 -7.06 2.75 2.26
N ALA A 43 -7.64 3.93 2.30
CA ALA A 43 -8.75 4.33 1.45
C ALA A 43 -8.31 5.50 0.56
N ALA A 44 -8.79 5.50 -0.68
CA ALA A 44 -8.63 6.61 -1.61
C ALA A 44 -9.96 6.84 -2.35
N PRO A 45 -10.39 8.10 -2.53
CA PRO A 45 -11.62 8.44 -3.24
C PRO A 45 -11.45 8.40 -4.78
N THR A 46 -10.78 7.37 -5.29
CA THR A 46 -10.58 7.16 -6.73
C THR A 46 -11.10 5.79 -7.17
N MET A 47 -11.46 5.70 -8.45
CA MET A 47 -11.72 4.45 -9.18
C MET A 47 -10.59 4.09 -10.16
N ASP A 48 -9.66 5.03 -10.43
CA ASP A 48 -8.46 4.76 -11.20
C ASP A 48 -7.44 4.06 -10.30
N THR A 49 -7.14 2.80 -10.65
CA THR A 49 -6.34 1.90 -9.82
C THR A 49 -5.08 1.41 -10.51
N GLU A 50 -4.86 1.79 -11.78
CA GLU A 50 -3.73 1.31 -12.58
C GLU A 50 -2.40 1.72 -11.95
N ALA A 51 -2.24 3.00 -11.62
CA ALA A 51 -1.02 3.51 -10.98
C ALA A 51 -0.74 2.86 -9.61
N PHE A 52 -1.79 2.54 -8.85
CA PHE A 52 -1.66 1.82 -7.59
C PHE A 52 -1.18 0.38 -7.82
N VAL A 53 -1.79 -0.33 -8.76
CA VAL A 53 -1.42 -1.70 -9.13
C VAL A 53 0.03 -1.75 -9.58
N ASP A 54 0.46 -0.85 -10.46
CA ASP A 54 1.85 -0.77 -10.92
C ASP A 54 2.84 -0.56 -9.77
N LEU A 55 2.53 0.36 -8.85
CA LEU A 55 3.36 0.58 -7.66
C LEU A 55 3.44 -0.68 -6.80
N PHE A 56 2.31 -1.34 -6.52
CA PHE A 56 2.31 -2.53 -5.68
C PHE A 56 3.04 -3.70 -6.32
N LEU A 57 2.91 -3.90 -7.64
CA LEU A 57 3.66 -4.91 -8.38
C LEU A 57 5.17 -4.61 -8.33
N SER A 58 5.56 -3.34 -8.45
CA SER A 58 6.97 -2.93 -8.33
C SER A 58 7.54 -3.26 -6.94
N TRP A 59 6.74 -3.09 -5.88
CA TRP A 59 7.15 -3.44 -4.53
C TRP A 59 7.21 -4.94 -4.29
N LEU A 60 6.20 -5.70 -4.74
CA LEU A 60 6.13 -7.16 -4.57
C LEU A 60 7.22 -7.91 -5.32
N HIS A 61 7.49 -7.50 -6.55
CA HIS A 61 8.43 -8.18 -7.46
C HIS A 61 9.80 -7.51 -7.50
N SER A 62 10.05 -6.51 -6.65
CA SER A 62 11.38 -5.94 -6.47
C SER A 62 12.37 -7.05 -6.12
N SER A 63 13.52 -7.08 -6.81
CA SER A 63 14.60 -8.01 -6.51
C SER A 63 15.37 -7.64 -5.23
N SER A 64 14.94 -6.61 -4.51
CA SER A 64 15.54 -6.21 -3.25
C SER A 64 15.27 -7.26 -2.16
N PRO A 65 16.27 -7.68 -1.37
CA PRO A 65 16.05 -8.55 -0.22
C PRO A 65 15.12 -7.91 0.83
N ASP A 66 14.94 -6.59 0.76
CA ASP A 66 14.14 -5.81 1.70
C ASP A 66 12.70 -5.53 1.24
N VAL A 67 12.16 -6.30 0.29
CA VAL A 67 10.76 -6.20 -0.12
C VAL A 67 9.84 -6.04 1.11
N ILE A 68 9.12 -4.92 1.13
CA ILE A 68 8.29 -4.50 2.27
C ILE A 68 7.02 -5.36 2.37
N MET A 69 6.48 -5.77 1.21
CA MET A 69 5.18 -6.42 1.09
C MET A 69 5.26 -7.90 0.74
N GLU A 70 4.33 -8.67 1.31
CA GLU A 70 4.05 -10.06 0.94
C GLU A 70 2.90 -10.14 -0.06
N GLY A 71 1.95 -9.21 0.01
CA GLY A 71 0.80 -9.14 -0.89
C GLY A 71 0.00 -7.86 -0.73
N TYR A 72 -0.92 -7.61 -1.65
CA TYR A 72 -1.96 -6.59 -1.51
C TYR A 72 -3.32 -7.14 -1.97
N ALA A 73 -4.38 -6.55 -1.44
CA ALA A 73 -5.74 -6.73 -1.91
C ALA A 73 -6.36 -5.36 -2.17
N LEU A 74 -6.92 -5.17 -3.36
CA LEU A 74 -7.52 -3.91 -3.78
C LEU A 74 -9.00 -4.15 -4.09
N VAL A 75 -9.85 -3.35 -3.46
CA VAL A 75 -11.31 -3.37 -3.62
C VAL A 75 -11.73 -1.98 -4.10
N SER A 76 -12.18 -1.92 -5.34
CA SER A 76 -12.86 -0.73 -5.86
C SER A 76 -14.36 -0.98 -5.75
N ASP A 77 -15.01 -0.25 -4.86
CA ASP A 77 -16.48 -0.21 -4.84
C ASP A 77 -16.94 0.37 -6.18
N ILE A 78 -17.69 -0.43 -6.95
CA ILE A 78 -18.34 -0.05 -8.22
C ILE A 78 -19.67 0.62 -7.91
#